data_AF-A0A944YY19-F1
#
_entry.id   AF-A0A944YY19-F1
#
_cell.length_a   1.000
_cell.length_b   1.000
_cell.length_c   1.000
_cell.angle_alpha   90.00
_cell.angle_beta   90.00
_cell.angle_gamma   90.00
#
_symmetry.space_group_name_H-M   'P 1'
#
loop_
_entity.id
_entity.type
_entity.pdbx_description
1 polymer ?
#
loop_
_entity_poly.entity_id
_entity_poly.type
_entity_poly.pdbx_seq_one_letter_code
_entity_poly.pdbx_strand_id
1 'polypeptide(L)'
;MDEALLRPPEVVCRLTRMGAAFPTRLSFMRLLVRRMATENWQISCERFELDNAGYGTAVYTVSLPGRCYSLVVFANPLADSDRTDRVIASAWDAAFVLFDGVPGEADIHRLRQQTPLQEAGRFEATDLILSRANRSLRLFEYSCDCLASGRQPEPQRLMDVGYLMRTTAVYGNGKFGASDRSRIATRPETQNSFQAEMLTVYLIRLFTFDQLEHIARQRSPETAVSLDRDLKRLLGIGNATGLGMAPFVVSHPELLHQWFAAREIALSRVRAMSRVEAGELQRAEQLRQRVLTHLAQWRVDDPAYQARNQQLSDDLTAFGRWLDEAKSRPTGSGLLWDALYHWAEENLSLDAQELLVALMLELYPGCTDDLEDMFHIAKERRLDVTMPVEDLRELMNSQYDWTADFDFSDAKENTHFWYVSENKLEPRFGVREEEPGAEREMPVAIARDMTALRADLAQALNGATVAEFLFAHPQHRHLVRRVQALGQCPYGEIRDNLLASTCSPLDILRFKLAFFGAAKFDPKSSLWTRICMYQGAPLPDELDSATVDDWWLAIWPGDTA
;
A
#
# COMPACT_ATOMS: atom_id res chain seq x y z
N MET A 1 22.15 -5.42 -17.44
CA MET A 1 21.74 -5.67 -16.05
C MET A 1 22.38 -7.00 -15.67
N ASP A 2 23.09 -7.07 -14.56
CA ASP A 2 23.65 -8.35 -14.13
C ASP A 2 22.52 -9.17 -13.49
N GLU A 3 21.93 -10.08 -14.27
CA GLU A 3 20.85 -10.96 -13.80
C GLU A 3 21.26 -11.75 -12.55
N ALA A 4 22.57 -11.93 -12.30
CA ALA A 4 23.10 -12.61 -11.13
C ALA A 4 22.81 -11.90 -9.79
N LEU A 5 22.46 -10.60 -9.80
CA LEU A 5 22.20 -9.83 -8.58
C LEU A 5 20.70 -9.70 -8.23
N LEU A 6 19.80 -10.20 -9.07
CA LEU A 6 18.38 -10.26 -8.75
C LEU A 6 18.13 -11.38 -7.75
N ARG A 7 17.41 -11.10 -6.66
CA ARG A 7 17.01 -12.16 -5.72
C ARG A 7 15.96 -13.03 -6.38
N PRO A 8 16.05 -14.36 -6.30
CA PRO A 8 15.14 -15.22 -7.02
C PRO A 8 13.77 -15.30 -6.32
N PRO A 9 12.69 -15.63 -7.05
CA PRO A 9 11.32 -15.63 -6.51
C PRO A 9 11.10 -16.57 -5.32
N GLU A 10 11.83 -17.69 -5.21
CA GLU A 10 11.81 -18.58 -4.04
C GLU A 10 12.27 -17.89 -2.74
N VAL A 11 13.03 -16.80 -2.86
CA VAL A 11 13.44 -15.98 -1.71
C VAL A 11 12.42 -14.87 -1.45
N VAL A 12 12.04 -14.10 -2.47
CA VAL A 12 11.27 -12.84 -2.29
C VAL A 12 9.76 -13.00 -2.29
N CYS A 13 9.23 -14.04 -2.93
CA CYS A 13 7.79 -14.25 -3.06
C CYS A 13 7.21 -15.16 -1.95
N ARG A 14 7.87 -15.23 -0.79
CA ARG A 14 7.40 -15.94 0.40
C ARG A 14 6.62 -15.02 1.33
N LEU A 15 5.53 -15.50 1.92
CA LEU A 15 4.67 -14.76 2.84
C LEU A 15 5.48 -14.12 3.96
N THR A 16 6.38 -14.87 4.60
CA THR A 16 7.20 -14.34 5.70
C THR A 16 8.03 -13.11 5.30
N ARG A 17 8.59 -13.10 4.08
CA ARG A 17 9.37 -11.97 3.56
C ARG A 17 8.48 -10.84 3.05
N MET A 18 7.33 -11.16 2.46
CA MET A 18 6.28 -10.18 2.15
C MET A 18 5.81 -9.44 3.41
N GLY A 19 5.62 -10.17 4.52
CA GLY A 19 5.27 -9.63 5.84
C GLY A 19 6.38 -8.82 6.52
N ALA A 20 7.60 -8.84 5.98
CA ALA A 20 8.75 -8.05 6.42
C ALA A 20 8.92 -6.75 5.61
N ALA A 21 8.07 -6.47 4.62
CA ALA A 21 8.23 -5.33 3.72
C ALA A 21 8.13 -3.97 4.43
N PHE A 22 8.95 -3.02 3.97
CA PHE A 22 8.95 -1.61 4.35
C PHE A 22 8.68 -0.72 3.13
N PRO A 23 8.11 0.48 3.32
CA PRO A 23 7.92 1.41 2.23
C PRO A 23 9.27 1.81 1.63
N THR A 24 9.29 2.14 0.34
CA THR A 24 10.51 2.52 -0.39
C THR A 24 10.25 3.76 -1.24
N ARG A 25 11.24 4.21 -2.01
CA ARG A 25 11.03 5.23 -3.04
C ARG A 25 9.98 4.84 -4.08
N LEU A 26 9.76 3.55 -4.31
CA LEU A 26 8.79 3.03 -5.27
C LEU A 26 7.35 2.98 -4.72
N SER A 27 7.12 3.40 -3.47
CA SER A 27 5.79 3.40 -2.89
C SER A 27 4.84 4.40 -3.57
N PHE A 28 3.56 4.04 -3.73
CA PHE A 28 2.60 4.77 -4.56
C PHE A 28 2.34 6.19 -4.08
N MET A 29 2.28 6.42 -2.77
CA MET A 29 2.17 7.77 -2.20
C MET A 29 3.36 8.66 -2.59
N ARG A 30 4.57 8.09 -2.66
CA ARG A 30 5.79 8.81 -3.02
C ARG A 30 5.89 9.07 -4.50
N LEU A 31 5.52 8.10 -5.31
CA LEU A 31 5.37 8.27 -6.76
C LEU A 31 4.43 9.44 -7.07
N LEU A 32 3.26 9.48 -6.43
CA LEU A 32 2.33 10.58 -6.61
C LEU A 32 2.94 11.92 -6.20
N VAL A 33 3.51 12.02 -4.98
CA VAL A 33 4.08 13.29 -4.48
C VAL A 33 5.22 13.79 -5.37
N ARG A 34 6.12 12.91 -5.81
CA ARG A 34 7.19 13.27 -6.76
C ARG A 34 6.63 13.74 -8.09
N ARG A 35 5.57 13.11 -8.58
CA ARG A 35 4.92 13.51 -9.82
C ARG A 35 4.29 14.89 -9.69
N MET A 36 3.52 15.12 -8.62
CA MET A 36 2.91 16.43 -8.35
C MET A 36 3.95 17.55 -8.37
N ALA A 37 5.11 17.31 -7.76
CA ALA A 37 6.24 18.24 -7.75
C ALA A 37 6.86 18.43 -9.14
N THR A 38 7.23 17.35 -9.82
CA THR A 38 7.94 17.38 -11.11
C THR A 38 7.09 18.03 -12.21
N GLU A 39 5.78 17.77 -12.18
CA GLU A 39 4.81 18.33 -13.14
C GLU A 39 4.19 19.65 -12.66
N ASN A 40 4.62 20.21 -11.52
CA ASN A 40 4.15 21.47 -10.94
C ASN A 40 2.62 21.55 -10.77
N TRP A 41 2.00 20.48 -10.28
CA TRP A 41 0.56 20.44 -10.04
C TRP A 41 0.16 21.52 -9.04
N GLN A 42 -0.95 22.20 -9.31
CA GLN A 42 -1.47 23.26 -8.45
C GLN A 42 -2.69 22.76 -7.70
N ILE A 43 -2.72 22.93 -6.38
CA ILE A 43 -3.85 22.52 -5.54
C ILE A 43 -4.48 23.78 -4.94
N SER A 44 -5.78 23.97 -5.21
CA SER A 44 -6.56 25.10 -4.69
C SER A 44 -7.85 24.60 -4.01
N CYS A 45 -8.35 25.38 -3.06
CA CYS A 45 -9.68 25.18 -2.49
C CYS A 45 -10.63 26.18 -3.16
N GLU A 46 -11.43 25.71 -4.11
CA GLU A 46 -12.35 26.54 -4.92
C GLU A 46 -13.67 26.83 -4.19
N ARG A 47 -14.04 25.98 -3.23
CA ARG A 47 -15.23 26.14 -2.39
C ARG A 47 -14.93 25.68 -0.98
N PHE A 48 -15.30 26.50 0.00
CA PHE A 48 -15.21 26.15 1.41
C PHE A 48 -16.42 26.70 2.17
N GLU A 49 -17.56 26.03 2.02
CA GLU A 49 -18.86 26.39 2.58
C GLU A 49 -19.16 25.52 3.81
N LEU A 50 -18.39 25.73 4.87
CA LEU A 50 -18.62 25.08 6.16
C LEU A 50 -19.27 26.06 7.14
N ASP A 51 -20.24 25.57 7.92
CA ASP A 51 -20.83 26.29 9.04
C ASP A 51 -19.83 26.43 10.21
N ASN A 52 -20.28 27.06 11.30
CA ASN A 52 -19.44 27.32 12.47
C ASN A 52 -18.97 26.03 13.18
N ALA A 53 -19.67 24.91 12.97
CA ALA A 53 -19.31 23.60 13.51
C ALA A 53 -18.46 22.76 12.53
N GLY A 54 -18.15 23.32 11.36
CA GLY A 54 -17.32 22.68 10.34
C GLY A 54 -18.08 21.68 9.47
N TYR A 55 -19.41 21.79 9.37
CA TYR A 55 -20.27 20.96 8.52
C TYR A 55 -20.67 21.71 7.25
N GLY A 56 -20.79 21.00 6.13
CA GLY A 56 -21.10 21.61 4.84
C GLY A 56 -20.35 20.98 3.68
N THR A 57 -19.98 21.79 2.70
CA THR A 57 -19.28 21.34 1.49
C THR A 57 -17.99 22.09 1.23
N ALA A 58 -16.96 21.35 0.82
CA ALA A 58 -15.74 21.92 0.29
C ALA A 58 -15.36 21.25 -1.04
N VAL A 59 -14.61 21.94 -1.89
CA VAL A 59 -14.10 21.43 -3.17
C VAL A 59 -12.63 21.82 -3.30
N TYR A 60 -11.76 20.81 -3.35
CA TYR A 60 -10.34 20.98 -3.62
C TYR A 60 -10.05 20.58 -5.05
N THR A 61 -9.48 21.46 -5.86
CA THR A 61 -9.16 21.20 -7.26
C THR A 61 -7.66 21.09 -7.43
N VAL A 62 -7.24 20.03 -8.11
CA VAL A 62 -5.87 19.76 -8.52
C VAL A 62 -5.78 20.03 -10.02
N SER A 63 -5.04 21.07 -10.39
CA SER A 63 -4.81 21.46 -11.78
C SER A 63 -3.47 20.89 -12.25
N LEU A 64 -3.54 20.04 -13.27
CA LEU A 64 -2.41 19.49 -14.00
C LEU A 64 -2.27 20.26 -15.32
N PRO A 65 -1.16 20.10 -16.07
CA PRO A 65 -0.97 20.79 -17.36
C PRO A 65 -2.10 20.60 -18.39
N GLY A 66 -2.81 19.47 -18.36
CA GLY A 66 -3.85 19.16 -19.35
C GLY A 66 -5.20 18.70 -18.79
N ARG A 67 -5.35 18.59 -17.47
CA ARG A 67 -6.58 18.08 -16.81
C ARG A 67 -6.72 18.67 -15.41
N CYS A 68 -7.92 18.58 -14.86
CA CYS A 68 -8.17 18.86 -13.45
C CYS A 68 -8.86 17.66 -12.81
N TYR A 69 -8.63 17.48 -11.52
CA TYR A 69 -9.38 16.56 -10.66
C TYR A 69 -9.84 17.31 -9.42
N SER A 70 -11.07 17.09 -8.97
CA SER A 70 -11.59 17.78 -7.78
C SER A 70 -12.04 16.80 -6.72
N LEU A 71 -11.58 16.97 -5.47
CA LEU A 71 -12.16 16.29 -4.32
C LEU A 71 -13.38 17.08 -3.84
N VAL A 72 -14.57 16.50 -4.02
CA VAL A 72 -15.82 17.01 -3.44
C VAL A 72 -15.98 16.43 -2.04
N VAL A 73 -16.20 17.31 -1.07
CA VAL A 73 -16.31 16.96 0.36
C VAL A 73 -17.71 17.26 0.87
N PHE A 74 -18.28 16.32 1.61
CA PHE A 74 -19.51 16.49 2.37
C PHE A 74 -19.25 16.19 3.85
N ALA A 75 -19.12 17.23 4.67
CA ALA A 75 -18.93 17.11 6.11
C ALA A 75 -20.27 17.21 6.83
N ASN A 76 -20.61 16.20 7.63
CA ASN A 76 -21.91 16.05 8.24
C ASN A 76 -21.80 15.93 9.77
N PRO A 77 -22.82 16.38 10.52
CA PRO A 77 -22.90 16.08 11.95
C PRO A 77 -23.07 14.58 12.17
N LEU A 78 -22.31 14.04 13.12
CA LEU A 78 -22.42 12.65 13.56
C LEU A 78 -22.21 12.61 15.08
N ALA A 79 -23.09 11.90 15.79
CA ALA A 79 -22.94 11.71 17.22
C ALA A 79 -21.74 10.79 17.53
N ASP A 80 -21.05 11.05 18.64
CA ASP A 80 -19.87 10.28 19.06
C ASP A 80 -20.16 8.77 19.18
N SER A 81 -21.36 8.40 19.64
CA SER A 81 -21.81 7.00 19.76
C SER A 81 -21.93 6.27 18.42
N ASP A 82 -22.10 7.02 17.33
CA ASP A 82 -22.34 6.47 16.00
C ASP A 82 -21.03 6.36 15.19
N ARG A 83 -19.93 6.91 15.72
CA ARG A 83 -18.59 6.77 15.13
C ARG A 83 -18.06 5.37 15.38
N THR A 84 -18.09 4.55 14.33
CA THR A 84 -17.49 3.21 14.36
C THR A 84 -16.26 3.12 13.47
N ASP A 85 -15.36 2.25 13.91
CA ASP A 85 -14.13 1.94 13.20
C ASP A 85 -14.35 1.03 11.98
N ARG A 86 -15.56 0.47 11.84
CA ARG A 86 -15.85 -0.60 10.89
C ARG A 86 -16.36 -0.04 9.56
N VAL A 87 -15.98 -0.71 8.47
CA VAL A 87 -16.43 -0.39 7.10
C VAL A 87 -17.96 -0.45 6.94
N ILE A 88 -18.63 -1.18 7.85
CA ILE A 88 -20.08 -1.42 7.86
C ILE A 88 -20.92 -0.29 8.48
N ALA A 89 -20.32 0.83 8.89
CA ALA A 89 -21.07 1.98 9.40
C ALA A 89 -22.14 2.43 8.38
N SER A 90 -23.17 3.12 8.86
CA SER A 90 -24.19 3.76 8.01
C SER A 90 -24.05 5.29 7.95
N ALA A 91 -23.17 5.88 8.77
CA ALA A 91 -22.94 7.32 8.83
C ALA A 91 -21.46 7.63 9.16
N TRP A 92 -21.00 8.80 8.72
CA TRP A 92 -19.62 9.28 8.88
C TRP A 92 -19.57 10.79 9.07
N ASP A 93 -18.52 11.29 9.72
CA ASP A 93 -18.28 12.74 9.83
C ASP A 93 -18.05 13.39 8.45
N ALA A 94 -17.47 12.64 7.50
CA ALA A 94 -17.28 13.13 6.15
C ALA A 94 -17.36 12.03 5.08
N ALA A 95 -17.90 12.40 3.92
CA ALA A 95 -17.87 11.61 2.68
C ALA A 95 -17.20 12.41 1.56
N PHE A 96 -16.54 11.69 0.65
CA PHE A 96 -15.66 12.26 -0.35
C PHE A 96 -15.85 11.60 -1.70
N VAL A 97 -15.77 12.40 -2.76
CA VAL A 97 -15.71 11.90 -4.14
C VAL A 97 -14.58 12.61 -4.89
N LEU A 98 -13.62 11.85 -5.41
CA LEU A 98 -12.69 12.38 -6.41
C LEU A 98 -13.41 12.41 -7.76
N PHE A 99 -13.52 13.60 -8.32
CA PHE A 99 -14.24 13.91 -9.55
C PHE A 99 -13.27 14.20 -10.70
N ASP A 100 -13.60 13.71 -11.89
CA ASP A 100 -12.88 13.95 -13.15
C ASP A 100 -13.27 15.33 -13.72
N GLY A 101 -12.43 16.34 -13.50
CA GLY A 101 -12.70 17.74 -13.85
C GLY A 101 -13.09 18.60 -12.66
N VAL A 102 -13.74 19.73 -12.94
CA VAL A 102 -14.28 20.66 -11.93
C VAL A 102 -15.81 20.51 -11.89
N PRO A 103 -16.40 20.14 -10.73
CA PRO A 103 -17.83 19.86 -10.64
C PRO A 103 -18.66 21.14 -10.66
N GLY A 104 -19.79 21.12 -11.37
CA GLY A 104 -20.80 22.17 -11.31
C GLY A 104 -21.75 22.00 -10.12
N GLU A 105 -22.67 22.95 -9.92
CA GLU A 105 -23.68 22.88 -8.84
C GLU A 105 -24.56 21.64 -8.93
N ALA A 106 -24.94 21.25 -10.14
CA ALA A 106 -25.76 20.06 -10.37
C ALA A 106 -25.02 18.78 -9.94
N ASP A 107 -23.72 18.70 -10.21
CA ASP A 107 -22.87 17.58 -9.80
C ASP A 107 -22.75 17.53 -8.27
N ILE A 108 -22.46 18.66 -7.63
CA ILE A 108 -22.34 18.75 -6.16
C ILE A 108 -23.66 18.36 -5.50
N HIS A 109 -24.79 18.86 -6.00
CA HIS A 109 -26.12 18.53 -5.46
C HIS A 109 -26.43 17.03 -5.63
N ARG A 110 -26.16 16.46 -6.81
CA ARG A 110 -26.32 15.02 -7.06
C ARG A 110 -25.43 14.21 -6.11
N LEU A 111 -24.14 14.50 -6.06
CA LEU A 111 -23.18 13.79 -5.24
C LEU A 111 -23.52 13.86 -3.75
N ARG A 112 -24.02 14.99 -3.25
CA ARG A 112 -24.48 15.13 -1.86
C ARG A 112 -25.58 14.11 -1.51
N GLN A 113 -26.49 13.84 -2.45
CA GLN A 113 -27.57 12.88 -2.25
C GLN A 113 -27.13 11.43 -2.45
N GLN A 114 -26.23 11.18 -3.42
CA GLN A 114 -25.88 9.83 -3.84
C GLN A 114 -24.74 9.21 -3.02
N THR A 115 -23.74 10.01 -2.62
CA THR A 115 -22.54 9.51 -1.93
C THR A 115 -22.85 8.77 -0.62
N PRO A 116 -23.77 9.26 0.26
CA PRO A 116 -24.10 8.56 1.50
C PRO A 116 -24.80 7.21 1.28
N LEU A 117 -25.46 7.00 0.13
CA LEU A 117 -26.28 5.80 -0.15
C LEU A 117 -25.45 4.56 -0.54
N GLN A 118 -24.15 4.71 -0.83
CA GLN A 118 -23.23 3.62 -1.17
C GLN A 118 -23.76 2.69 -2.28
N GLU A 119 -24.04 1.41 -1.96
CA GLU A 119 -24.55 0.40 -2.89
C GLU A 119 -25.87 0.82 -3.54
N ALA A 120 -26.68 1.62 -2.84
CA ALA A 120 -27.93 2.17 -3.36
C ALA A 120 -27.74 3.49 -4.12
N GLY A 121 -26.56 4.11 -4.04
CA GLY A 121 -26.22 5.34 -4.75
C GLY A 121 -26.11 5.14 -6.26
N ARG A 122 -26.17 6.25 -7.00
CA ARG A 122 -25.96 6.29 -8.45
C ARG A 122 -24.88 7.29 -8.77
N PHE A 123 -23.84 6.80 -9.42
CA PHE A 123 -22.64 7.56 -9.77
C PHE A 123 -22.50 7.65 -11.28
N GLU A 124 -21.75 8.64 -11.72
CA GLU A 124 -21.50 8.94 -13.11
C GLU A 124 -20.06 8.63 -13.49
N ALA A 125 -19.78 8.71 -14.79
CA ALA A 125 -18.48 8.40 -15.36
C ALA A 125 -17.36 9.36 -14.92
N THR A 126 -17.73 10.48 -14.31
CA THR A 126 -16.86 11.48 -13.69
C THR A 126 -16.54 11.19 -12.23
N ASP A 127 -17.28 10.30 -11.57
CA ASP A 127 -17.13 10.02 -10.14
C ASP A 127 -16.12 8.88 -9.97
N LEU A 128 -14.84 9.23 -9.77
CA LEU A 128 -13.72 8.29 -9.88
C LEU A 128 -13.55 7.45 -8.61
N ILE A 129 -13.39 8.11 -7.47
CA ILE A 129 -13.05 7.47 -6.20
C ILE A 129 -14.02 7.95 -5.13
N LEU A 130 -14.56 7.03 -4.35
CA LEU A 130 -15.36 7.32 -3.17
C LEU A 130 -14.58 7.03 -1.91
N SER A 131 -14.67 7.91 -0.92
CA SER A 131 -14.08 7.67 0.39
C SER A 131 -14.98 8.21 1.48
N ARG A 132 -14.78 7.72 2.70
CA ARG A 132 -15.51 8.15 3.90
C ARG A 132 -14.55 8.16 5.07
N ALA A 133 -14.72 9.11 5.97
CA ALA A 133 -13.84 9.23 7.11
C ALA A 133 -14.55 9.74 8.36
N ASN A 134 -13.99 9.37 9.51
CA ASN A 134 -14.41 9.87 10.81
C ASN A 134 -13.29 10.68 11.44
N ARG A 135 -13.67 11.71 12.19
CA ARG A 135 -12.76 12.50 13.01
C ARG A 135 -12.19 11.61 14.13
N SER A 136 -10.95 11.87 14.51
CA SER A 136 -10.29 11.18 15.62
C SER A 136 -10.94 11.59 16.94
N LEU A 137 -11.63 10.66 17.59
CA LEU A 137 -12.20 10.84 18.94
C LEU A 137 -11.14 11.24 19.98
N ARG A 138 -9.87 10.86 19.76
CA ARG A 138 -8.78 11.09 20.71
C ARG A 138 -8.13 12.47 20.57
N LEU A 139 -8.09 13.01 19.36
CA LEU A 139 -7.26 14.17 19.02
C LEU A 139 -7.99 15.35 18.39
N PHE A 140 -9.10 15.16 17.69
CA PHE A 140 -9.68 16.23 16.87
C PHE A 140 -10.14 17.41 17.74
N GLU A 141 -11.02 17.16 18.70
CA GLU A 141 -11.52 18.20 19.63
C GLU A 141 -10.39 18.81 20.48
N TYR A 142 -9.49 17.96 21.02
CA TYR A 142 -8.32 18.45 21.77
C TYR A 142 -7.46 19.41 20.94
N SER A 143 -7.15 19.04 19.70
CA SER A 143 -6.33 19.89 18.83
C SER A 143 -7.07 21.18 18.49
N CYS A 144 -8.39 21.11 18.26
CA CYS A 144 -9.22 22.27 18.00
C CYS A 144 -9.21 23.26 19.19
N ASP A 145 -9.31 22.75 20.42
CA ASP A 145 -9.29 23.57 21.64
C ASP A 145 -7.92 24.21 21.89
N CYS A 146 -6.83 23.48 21.63
CA CYS A 146 -5.48 24.04 21.63
C CYS A 146 -5.40 25.23 20.67
N LEU A 147 -5.76 25.03 19.40
CA LEU A 147 -5.66 26.07 18.38
C LEU A 147 -6.56 27.26 18.68
N ALA A 148 -7.81 27.03 19.10
CA ALA A 148 -8.75 28.09 19.46
C ALA A 148 -8.24 28.95 20.63
N SER A 149 -7.51 28.34 21.58
CA SER A 149 -6.90 29.04 22.72
C SER A 149 -5.53 29.66 22.43
N GLY A 150 -5.09 29.68 21.16
CA GLY A 150 -3.83 30.28 20.73
C GLY A 150 -2.59 29.41 21.01
N ARG A 151 -2.77 28.10 21.22
CA ARG A 151 -1.68 27.16 21.55
C ARG A 151 -1.59 26.04 20.52
N GLN A 152 -0.40 25.45 20.39
CA GLN A 152 -0.21 24.23 19.60
C GLN A 152 -0.54 22.99 20.45
N PRO A 153 -1.08 21.91 19.85
CA PRO A 153 -1.21 20.61 20.51
C PRO A 153 0.16 20.01 20.83
N GLU A 154 0.23 19.21 21.89
CA GLU A 154 1.47 18.55 22.31
C GLU A 154 1.93 17.49 21.29
N PRO A 155 3.17 17.55 20.77
CA PRO A 155 3.66 16.62 19.75
C PRO A 155 3.56 15.15 20.18
N GLN A 156 3.87 14.85 21.44
CA GLN A 156 3.82 13.49 21.99
C GLN A 156 2.40 12.90 21.91
N ARG A 157 1.37 13.69 22.24
CA ARG A 157 -0.02 13.23 22.18
C ARG A 157 -0.48 13.03 20.73
N LEU A 158 -0.02 13.87 19.81
CA LEU A 158 -0.27 13.67 18.39
C LEU A 158 0.40 12.39 17.86
N MET A 159 1.64 12.11 18.28
CA MET A 159 2.39 10.91 17.87
C MET A 159 1.69 9.61 18.24
N ASP A 160 1.05 9.54 19.42
CA ASP A 160 0.36 8.34 19.91
C ASP A 160 -0.83 7.88 19.03
N VAL A 161 -1.30 8.75 18.12
CA VAL A 161 -2.40 8.43 17.18
C VAL A 161 -1.98 8.65 15.73
N GLY A 162 -1.25 9.71 15.44
CA GLY A 162 -0.67 10.01 14.13
C GLY A 162 -1.62 10.60 13.09
N TYR A 163 -2.91 10.77 13.40
CA TYR A 163 -3.91 11.33 12.49
C TYR A 163 -5.05 12.06 13.24
N LEU A 164 -5.65 13.04 12.57
CA LEU A 164 -6.84 13.77 13.03
C LEU A 164 -8.13 13.25 12.41
N MET A 165 -8.03 12.59 11.25
CA MET A 165 -9.14 11.97 10.54
C MET A 165 -8.71 10.61 10.02
N ARG A 166 -9.66 9.69 9.95
CA ARG A 166 -9.41 8.31 9.59
C ARG A 166 -10.39 7.82 8.53
N THR A 167 -9.87 7.37 7.41
CA THR A 167 -10.70 6.77 6.36
C THR A 167 -11.17 5.39 6.79
N THR A 168 -12.42 5.06 6.47
CA THR A 168 -12.96 3.71 6.62
C THR A 168 -12.77 2.89 5.36
N ALA A 169 -12.80 3.53 4.20
CA ALA A 169 -12.53 2.89 2.92
C ALA A 169 -12.21 3.94 1.84
N VAL A 170 -11.49 3.50 0.81
CA VAL A 170 -11.24 4.24 -0.43
C VAL A 170 -11.58 3.29 -1.57
N TYR A 171 -12.61 3.61 -2.33
CA TYR A 171 -13.21 2.73 -3.33
C TYR A 171 -13.09 3.36 -4.71
N GLY A 172 -12.57 2.59 -5.66
CA GLY A 172 -12.54 2.94 -7.08
C GLY A 172 -12.93 1.75 -7.94
N ASN A 173 -12.60 1.84 -9.22
CA ASN A 173 -12.73 0.76 -10.20
C ASN A 173 -14.12 0.12 -10.23
N GLY A 174 -15.15 0.93 -10.52
CA GLY A 174 -16.52 0.42 -10.71
C GLY A 174 -17.28 0.09 -9.43
N LYS A 175 -16.64 0.13 -8.25
CA LYS A 175 -17.34 -0.16 -6.98
C LYS A 175 -18.48 0.84 -6.76
N PHE A 176 -19.64 0.32 -6.35
CA PHE A 176 -20.91 1.05 -6.22
C PHE A 176 -21.46 1.65 -7.53
N GLY A 177 -20.93 1.25 -8.69
CA GLY A 177 -21.29 1.84 -9.98
C GLY A 177 -20.54 3.15 -10.28
N ALA A 178 -19.46 3.44 -9.55
CA ALA A 178 -18.52 4.51 -9.85
C ALA A 178 -17.77 4.27 -11.18
N SER A 179 -16.94 5.23 -11.59
CA SER A 179 -16.14 5.12 -12.80
C SER A 179 -15.22 3.88 -12.78
N ASP A 180 -15.21 3.13 -13.88
CA ASP A 180 -14.34 1.96 -14.05
C ASP A 180 -12.89 2.39 -14.33
N ARG A 181 -11.91 1.60 -13.84
CA ARG A 181 -10.48 1.91 -14.03
C ARG A 181 -10.10 2.03 -15.50
N SER A 182 -10.76 1.29 -16.40
CA SER A 182 -10.52 1.37 -17.86
C SER A 182 -10.62 2.80 -18.42
N ARG A 183 -11.42 3.69 -17.82
CA ARG A 183 -11.59 5.08 -18.28
C ARG A 183 -10.38 5.98 -18.01
N ILE A 184 -9.61 5.66 -16.98
CA ILE A 184 -8.45 6.44 -16.56
C ILE A 184 -7.13 5.67 -16.75
N ALA A 185 -7.20 4.42 -17.22
CA ALA A 185 -6.06 3.51 -17.26
C ALA A 185 -4.93 3.93 -18.19
N THR A 186 -5.26 4.66 -19.25
CA THR A 186 -4.33 5.11 -20.28
C THR A 186 -3.79 6.52 -20.03
N ARG A 187 -4.26 7.20 -18.98
CA ARG A 187 -3.82 8.56 -18.66
C ARG A 187 -2.51 8.50 -17.90
N PRO A 188 -1.46 9.23 -18.32
CA PRO A 188 -0.14 9.13 -17.69
C PRO A 188 -0.16 9.30 -16.16
N GLU A 189 -0.96 10.22 -15.64
CA GLU A 189 -1.04 10.54 -14.21
C GLU A 189 -1.81 9.51 -13.36
N THR A 190 -2.63 8.66 -13.98
CA THR A 190 -3.41 7.62 -13.28
C THR A 190 -3.07 6.20 -13.73
N GLN A 191 -2.17 6.02 -14.71
CA GLN A 191 -1.85 4.71 -15.29
C GLN A 191 -1.21 3.77 -14.27
N ASN A 192 -0.42 4.30 -13.34
CA ASN A 192 0.21 3.52 -12.29
C ASN A 192 -0.80 3.06 -11.24
N SER A 193 -0.43 2.00 -10.52
CA SER A 193 -1.19 1.44 -9.40
C SER A 193 -1.66 2.51 -8.42
N PHE A 194 -2.98 2.52 -8.17
CA PHE A 194 -3.68 3.28 -7.13
C PHE A 194 -3.47 4.81 -7.10
N GLN A 195 -3.04 5.46 -8.20
CA GLN A 195 -2.71 6.89 -8.17
C GLN A 195 -3.91 7.79 -7.86
N ALA A 196 -5.10 7.47 -8.39
CA ALA A 196 -6.32 8.23 -8.10
C ALA A 196 -6.73 8.08 -6.62
N GLU A 197 -6.60 6.88 -6.06
CA GLU A 197 -6.85 6.61 -4.64
C GLU A 197 -5.85 7.35 -3.75
N MET A 198 -4.57 7.35 -4.11
CA MET A 198 -3.52 8.09 -3.40
C MET A 198 -3.82 9.60 -3.40
N LEU A 199 -4.21 10.17 -4.56
CA LEU A 199 -4.58 11.59 -4.68
C LEU A 199 -5.77 11.93 -3.79
N THR A 200 -6.78 11.06 -3.76
CA THR A 200 -7.95 11.21 -2.89
C THR A 200 -7.54 11.31 -1.43
N VAL A 201 -6.66 10.41 -0.96
CA VAL A 201 -6.22 10.40 0.44
C VAL A 201 -5.35 11.62 0.78
N TYR A 202 -4.51 12.08 -0.15
CA TYR A 202 -3.72 13.30 0.03
C TYR A 202 -4.61 14.54 0.20
N LEU A 203 -5.67 14.67 -0.60
CA LEU A 203 -6.62 15.79 -0.50
C LEU A 203 -7.51 15.71 0.74
N ILE A 204 -7.87 14.49 1.21
CA ILE A 204 -8.57 14.31 2.50
C ILE A 204 -7.69 14.78 3.66
N ARG A 205 -6.37 14.54 3.59
CA ARG A 205 -5.41 15.05 4.58
C ARG A 205 -5.46 16.57 4.66
N LEU A 206 -5.44 17.25 3.51
CA LEU A 206 -5.53 18.71 3.45
C LEU A 206 -6.84 19.21 4.06
N PHE A 207 -7.98 18.65 3.64
CA PHE A 207 -9.29 19.00 4.18
C PHE A 207 -9.36 18.86 5.71
N THR A 208 -8.70 17.83 6.27
CA THR A 208 -8.69 17.59 7.71
C THR A 208 -8.08 18.77 8.48
N PHE A 209 -6.98 19.34 7.96
CA PHE A 209 -6.33 20.48 8.58
C PHE A 209 -7.18 21.75 8.44
N ASP A 210 -7.71 21.99 7.25
CA ASP A 210 -8.52 23.19 6.98
C ASP A 210 -9.83 23.17 7.78
N GLN A 211 -10.46 22.00 7.93
CA GLN A 211 -11.64 21.84 8.79
C GLN A 211 -11.31 22.12 10.26
N LEU A 212 -10.20 21.58 10.78
CA LEU A 212 -9.79 21.81 12.16
C LEU A 212 -9.56 23.30 12.44
N GLU A 213 -8.81 23.97 11.57
CA GLU A 213 -8.47 25.38 11.73
C GLU A 213 -9.69 26.30 11.55
N HIS A 214 -10.59 25.96 10.62
CA HIS A 214 -11.87 26.67 10.48
C HIS A 214 -12.67 26.62 11.78
N ILE A 215 -12.87 25.44 12.35
CA ILE A 215 -13.63 25.30 13.61
C ILE A 215 -12.94 26.08 14.73
N ALA A 216 -11.62 25.99 14.85
CA ALA A 216 -10.87 26.75 15.86
C ALA A 216 -11.07 28.27 15.72
N ARG A 217 -10.98 28.80 14.48
CA ARG A 217 -11.24 30.22 14.18
C ARG A 217 -12.68 30.63 14.46
N GLN A 218 -13.66 29.77 14.19
CA GLN A 218 -15.07 30.05 14.50
C GLN A 218 -15.36 30.04 16.01
N ARG A 219 -14.66 29.20 16.79
CA ARG A 219 -14.76 29.18 18.26
C ARG A 219 -14.21 30.45 18.89
N SER A 220 -13.02 30.88 18.44
CA SER A 220 -12.31 32.03 19.03
C SER A 220 -11.53 32.84 17.97
N PRO A 221 -12.19 33.73 17.19
CA PRO A 221 -11.56 34.44 16.09
C PRO A 221 -10.33 35.29 16.47
N GLU A 222 -10.32 35.82 17.70
CA GLU A 222 -9.26 36.71 18.19
C GLU A 222 -7.98 35.97 18.62
N THR A 223 -8.10 34.72 19.06
CA THR A 223 -6.98 33.94 19.64
C THR A 223 -6.59 32.74 18.81
N ALA A 224 -7.45 32.29 17.88
CA ALA A 224 -7.20 31.08 17.12
C ALA A 224 -5.90 31.17 16.30
N VAL A 225 -5.07 30.13 16.41
CA VAL A 225 -3.85 29.96 15.62
C VAL A 225 -4.01 28.81 14.62
N SER A 226 -3.21 28.85 13.55
CA SER A 226 -3.15 27.74 12.60
C SER A 226 -2.26 26.62 13.17
N LEU A 227 -2.48 25.38 12.73
CA LEU A 227 -1.66 24.26 13.15
C LEU A 227 -0.25 24.40 12.58
N ASP A 228 0.75 24.19 13.42
CA ASP A 228 2.15 24.28 13.04
C ASP A 228 2.49 23.34 11.87
N ARG A 229 3.34 23.81 10.95
CA ARG A 229 3.66 23.10 9.71
C ARG A 229 4.42 21.80 9.96
N ASP A 230 5.31 21.76 10.96
CA ASP A 230 6.02 20.53 11.33
C ASP A 230 5.02 19.48 11.83
N LEU A 231 4.05 19.89 12.65
CA LEU A 231 2.99 19.01 13.13
C LEU A 231 2.07 18.54 12.00
N LYS A 232 1.68 19.43 11.07
CA LYS A 232 0.91 19.04 9.88
C LYS A 232 1.64 17.98 9.07
N ARG A 233 2.95 18.15 8.83
CA ARG A 233 3.77 17.16 8.11
C ARG A 233 3.71 15.79 8.76
N LEU A 234 3.75 15.73 10.09
CA LEU A 234 3.78 14.48 10.84
C LEU A 234 2.40 13.83 11.05
N LEU A 235 1.32 14.56 10.81
CA LEU A 235 -0.03 14.01 10.80
C LEU A 235 -0.36 13.46 9.41
N GLY A 236 -0.78 12.19 9.37
CA GLY A 236 -1.29 11.57 8.17
C GLY A 236 -2.81 11.37 8.22
N ILE A 237 -3.30 10.48 7.34
CA ILE A 237 -4.66 9.96 7.36
C ILE A 237 -4.61 8.52 7.83
N GLY A 238 -5.27 8.24 8.95
CA GLY A 238 -5.34 6.88 9.44
C GLY A 238 -6.21 6.01 8.53
N ASN A 239 -5.92 4.72 8.53
CA ASN A 239 -6.77 3.70 7.91
C ASN A 239 -6.70 2.40 8.72
N ALA A 240 -7.80 1.65 8.73
CA ALA A 240 -7.84 0.27 9.24
C ALA A 240 -8.03 -0.67 8.05
N THR A 241 -6.96 -1.34 7.64
CA THR A 241 -6.99 -2.22 6.48
C THR A 241 -7.25 -3.66 6.92
N GLY A 242 -8.33 -4.24 6.41
CA GLY A 242 -8.66 -5.66 6.56
C GLY A 242 -8.38 -6.48 5.29
N LEU A 243 -8.94 -7.68 5.27
CA LEU A 243 -8.73 -8.71 4.25
C LEU A 243 -9.08 -8.32 2.80
N GLY A 244 -9.87 -7.27 2.60
CA GLY A 244 -10.37 -6.90 1.27
C GLY A 244 -9.29 -6.61 0.23
N MET A 245 -8.07 -6.33 0.69
CA MET A 245 -6.94 -6.00 -0.15
C MET A 245 -6.01 -7.18 -0.46
N ALA A 246 -6.09 -8.28 0.29
CA ALA A 246 -5.18 -9.41 0.17
C ALA A 246 -5.37 -10.21 -1.14
N PRO A 247 -6.60 -10.61 -1.56
CA PRO A 247 -6.79 -11.33 -2.82
C PRO A 247 -6.39 -10.56 -4.08
N PHE A 248 -6.23 -9.24 -3.99
CA PHE A 248 -5.85 -8.40 -5.12
C PHE A 248 -4.51 -8.83 -5.73
N VAL A 249 -3.48 -9.07 -4.90
CA VAL A 249 -2.14 -9.43 -5.40
C VAL A 249 -2.14 -10.82 -6.04
N VAL A 250 -2.99 -11.73 -5.57
CA VAL A 250 -3.19 -13.06 -6.17
C VAL A 250 -3.92 -12.96 -7.52
N SER A 251 -4.89 -12.06 -7.63
CA SER A 251 -5.71 -11.89 -8.84
C SER A 251 -4.99 -11.13 -9.97
N HIS A 252 -3.93 -10.39 -9.65
CA HIS A 252 -3.14 -9.56 -10.58
C HIS A 252 -1.64 -9.95 -10.59
N PRO A 253 -1.29 -11.22 -10.90
CA PRO A 253 0.08 -11.70 -10.85
C PRO A 253 1.07 -10.96 -11.75
N GLU A 254 0.70 -10.50 -12.95
CA GLU A 254 1.62 -9.71 -13.79
C GLU A 254 1.95 -8.38 -13.14
N LEU A 255 0.97 -7.75 -12.49
CA LEU A 255 1.18 -6.51 -11.76
C LEU A 255 2.02 -6.75 -10.50
N LEU A 256 1.77 -7.86 -9.78
CA LEU A 256 2.60 -8.29 -8.66
C LEU A 256 4.05 -8.51 -9.10
N HIS A 257 4.24 -9.15 -10.25
CA HIS A 257 5.55 -9.35 -10.85
C HIS A 257 6.25 -8.01 -11.09
N GLN A 258 5.56 -7.01 -11.66
CA GLN A 258 6.17 -5.69 -11.88
C GLN A 258 6.60 -5.02 -10.57
N TRP A 259 5.80 -5.14 -9.50
CA TRP A 259 6.13 -4.54 -8.21
C TRP A 259 7.39 -5.16 -7.62
N PHE A 260 7.49 -6.49 -7.64
CA PHE A 260 8.72 -7.18 -7.24
C PHE A 260 9.88 -6.84 -8.16
N ALA A 261 9.71 -6.97 -9.47
CA ALA A 261 10.76 -6.74 -10.46
C ALA A 261 11.34 -5.34 -10.35
N ALA A 262 10.52 -4.29 -10.23
CA ALA A 262 11.00 -2.93 -10.02
C ALA A 262 11.86 -2.82 -8.74
N ARG A 263 11.42 -3.42 -7.64
CA ARG A 263 12.17 -3.41 -6.39
C ARG A 263 13.49 -4.18 -6.50
N GLU A 264 13.49 -5.36 -7.10
CA GLU A 264 14.68 -6.20 -7.25
C GLU A 264 15.68 -5.60 -8.25
N ILE A 265 15.20 -4.99 -9.34
CA ILE A 265 16.04 -4.24 -10.28
C ILE A 265 16.70 -3.08 -9.56
N ALA A 266 15.95 -2.29 -8.76
CA ALA A 266 16.54 -1.20 -7.98
C ALA A 266 17.62 -1.69 -7.01
N LEU A 267 17.36 -2.78 -6.29
CA LEU A 267 18.34 -3.38 -5.37
C LEU A 267 19.59 -3.85 -6.12
N SER A 268 19.43 -4.53 -7.26
CA SER A 268 20.56 -5.01 -8.07
C SER A 268 21.45 -3.85 -8.55
N ARG A 269 20.85 -2.70 -8.89
CA ARG A 269 21.59 -1.50 -9.30
C ARG A 269 22.43 -0.93 -8.16
N VAL A 270 21.90 -0.91 -6.93
CA VAL A 270 22.65 -0.46 -5.74
C VAL A 270 23.77 -1.45 -5.41
N ARG A 271 23.50 -2.75 -5.44
CA ARG A 271 24.51 -3.80 -5.18
C ARG A 271 25.64 -3.78 -6.21
N ALA A 272 25.35 -3.42 -7.46
CA ALA A 272 26.35 -3.32 -8.53
C ALA A 272 27.27 -2.09 -8.43
N MET A 273 27.09 -1.20 -7.44
CA MET A 273 27.91 -0.01 -7.31
C MET A 273 29.36 -0.36 -6.94
N SER A 274 30.27 -0.02 -7.84
CA SER A 274 31.72 -0.27 -7.68
C SER A 274 32.45 0.81 -6.88
N ARG A 275 31.80 1.96 -6.67
CA ARG A 275 32.34 3.12 -5.95
C ARG A 275 31.27 3.64 -5.00
N VAL A 276 31.65 3.80 -3.73
CA VAL A 276 30.84 4.42 -2.69
C VAL A 276 31.62 5.61 -2.13
N GLU A 277 30.98 6.77 -2.11
CA GLU A 277 31.57 8.01 -1.61
C GLU A 277 31.34 8.19 -0.11
N ALA A 278 32.20 8.98 0.54
CA ALA A 278 32.08 9.23 1.98
C ALA A 278 30.73 9.88 2.36
N GLY A 279 30.18 10.72 1.48
CA GLY A 279 28.86 11.33 1.68
C GLY A 279 27.72 10.31 1.68
N GLU A 280 27.84 9.21 0.93
CA GLU A 280 26.84 8.15 0.86
C GLU A 280 26.86 7.30 2.15
N LEU A 281 28.06 7.01 2.67
CA LEU A 281 28.21 6.38 3.98
C LEU A 281 27.67 7.24 5.12
N GLN A 282 27.90 8.56 5.05
CA GLN A 282 27.34 9.50 6.01
C GLN A 282 25.81 9.53 5.92
N ARG A 283 25.25 9.53 4.71
CA ARG A 283 23.80 9.51 4.49
C ARG A 283 23.18 8.19 4.96
N ALA A 284 23.83 7.06 4.72
CA ALA A 284 23.39 5.76 5.24
C ALA A 284 23.30 5.76 6.77
N GLU A 285 24.28 6.37 7.45
CA GLU A 285 24.25 6.52 8.91
C GLU A 285 23.14 7.46 9.39
N GLN A 286 22.90 8.58 8.70
CA GLN A 286 21.77 9.48 9.00
C GLN A 286 20.42 8.77 8.86
N LEU A 287 20.24 7.98 7.79
CA LEU A 287 19.05 7.18 7.57
C LEU A 287 18.89 6.11 8.65
N ARG A 288 19.98 5.40 9.01
CA ARG A 288 19.99 4.42 10.11
C ARG A 288 19.52 5.06 11.42
N GLN A 289 20.04 6.24 11.75
CA GLN A 289 19.63 6.97 12.95
C GLN A 289 18.16 7.40 12.90
N ARG A 290 17.68 7.88 11.74
CA ARG A 290 16.25 8.18 11.53
C ARG A 290 15.39 6.95 11.79
N VAL A 291 15.79 5.79 11.26
CA VAL A 291 15.08 4.51 11.46
C VAL A 291 15.06 4.13 12.95
N LEU A 292 16.18 4.23 13.67
CA LEU A 292 16.22 3.95 15.11
C LEU A 292 15.23 4.82 15.89
N THR A 293 15.20 6.13 15.61
CA THR A 293 14.23 7.05 16.22
C THR A 293 12.80 6.69 15.82
N HIS A 294 12.56 6.32 14.55
CA HIS A 294 11.26 5.89 14.08
C HIS A 294 10.75 4.64 14.81
N LEU A 295 11.62 3.63 15.03
CA LEU A 295 11.29 2.41 15.77
C LEU A 295 10.98 2.71 17.24
N ALA A 296 11.76 3.59 17.90
CA ALA A 296 11.48 4.00 19.27
C ALA A 296 10.09 4.69 19.42
N GLN A 297 9.65 5.35 18.34
CA GLN A 297 8.34 5.99 18.23
C GLN A 297 7.25 5.06 17.64
N TRP A 298 7.56 3.81 17.33
CA TRP A 298 6.60 2.83 16.82
C TRP A 298 6.27 1.83 17.92
N ARG A 299 5.24 2.16 18.68
CA ARG A 299 4.70 1.32 19.75
C ARG A 299 3.44 0.63 19.26
N VAL A 300 3.38 -0.68 19.47
CA VAL A 300 2.21 -1.51 19.15
C VAL A 300 1.81 -2.32 20.36
N ASP A 301 0.51 -2.57 20.51
CA ASP A 301 -0.02 -3.33 21.65
C ASP A 301 0.25 -4.84 21.51
N ASP A 302 0.40 -5.32 20.27
CA ASP A 302 0.66 -6.73 19.97
C ASP A 302 2.08 -7.14 20.42
N PRO A 303 2.22 -8.10 21.36
CA PRO A 303 3.52 -8.47 21.91
C PRO A 303 4.49 -9.07 20.89
N ALA A 304 3.99 -9.82 19.90
CA ALA A 304 4.84 -10.46 18.90
C ALA A 304 5.41 -9.41 17.93
N TYR A 305 4.60 -8.43 17.52
CA TYR A 305 5.09 -7.32 16.70
C TYR A 305 5.98 -6.36 17.49
N GLN A 306 5.71 -6.11 18.77
CA GLN A 306 6.61 -5.32 19.59
C GLN A 306 7.98 -6.00 19.77
N ALA A 307 8.01 -7.33 19.89
CA ALA A 307 9.26 -8.10 19.92
C ALA A 307 10.03 -7.99 18.58
N ARG A 308 9.34 -8.03 17.44
CA ARG A 308 9.96 -7.76 16.11
C ARG A 308 10.60 -6.37 16.05
N ASN A 309 9.92 -5.34 16.57
CA ASN A 309 10.47 -3.98 16.62
C ASN A 309 11.72 -3.87 17.51
N GLN A 310 11.75 -4.62 18.62
CA GLN A 310 12.94 -4.69 19.48
C GLN A 310 14.11 -5.39 18.76
N GLN A 311 13.86 -6.54 18.13
CA GLN A 311 14.88 -7.24 17.34
C GLN A 311 15.45 -6.36 16.21
N LEU A 312 14.59 -5.61 15.52
CA LEU A 312 15.00 -4.64 14.51
C LEU A 312 15.96 -3.57 15.06
N SER A 313 15.76 -3.12 16.30
CA SER A 313 16.63 -2.13 16.93
C SER A 313 18.02 -2.70 17.22
N ASP A 314 18.09 -3.97 17.64
CA ASP A 314 19.34 -4.68 17.88
C ASP A 314 20.09 -4.94 16.55
N ASP A 315 19.34 -5.33 15.51
CA ASP A 315 19.86 -5.53 14.15
C ASP A 315 20.46 -4.22 13.58
N LEU A 316 19.80 -3.08 13.78
CA LEU A 316 20.31 -1.77 13.35
C LEU A 316 21.55 -1.32 14.12
N THR A 317 21.75 -1.83 15.34
CA THR A 317 22.99 -1.63 16.10
C THR A 317 24.12 -2.46 15.48
N ALA A 318 23.84 -3.70 15.07
CA ALA A 318 24.81 -4.51 14.33
C ALA A 318 25.17 -3.87 12.98
N PHE A 319 24.18 -3.37 12.23
CA PHE A 319 24.41 -2.63 10.99
C PHE A 319 25.30 -1.38 11.19
N GLY A 320 25.08 -0.62 12.27
CA GLY A 320 25.92 0.54 12.60
C GLY A 320 27.40 0.16 12.79
N ARG A 321 27.66 -0.93 13.53
CA ARG A 321 29.03 -1.45 13.70
C ARG A 321 29.66 -1.84 12.37
N TRP A 322 28.89 -2.50 11.50
CA TRP A 322 29.36 -2.86 10.16
C TRP A 322 29.74 -1.62 9.33
N LEU A 323 28.93 -0.55 9.37
CA LEU A 323 29.24 0.71 8.68
C LEU A 323 30.51 1.36 9.22
N ASP A 324 30.73 1.33 10.52
CA ASP A 324 31.94 1.90 11.14
C ASP A 324 33.21 1.13 10.74
N GLU A 325 33.12 -0.20 10.70
CA GLU A 325 34.19 -1.04 10.14
C GLU A 325 34.43 -0.74 8.65
N ALA A 326 33.37 -0.57 7.86
CA ALA A 326 33.48 -0.24 6.44
C ALA A 326 34.18 1.12 6.21
N LYS A 327 33.90 2.13 7.04
CA LYS A 327 34.56 3.46 6.99
C LYS A 327 36.07 3.39 7.26
N SER A 328 36.52 2.39 8.02
CA SER A 328 37.93 2.20 8.37
C SER A 328 38.76 1.55 7.27
N ARG A 329 38.12 0.98 6.23
CA ARG A 329 38.80 0.37 5.08
C ARG A 329 39.19 1.44 4.05
N PRO A 330 40.25 1.26 3.26
CA PRO A 330 40.60 2.17 2.18
C PRO A 330 39.40 2.39 1.24
N THR A 331 38.95 3.63 1.09
CA THR A 331 37.83 3.98 0.22
C THR A 331 38.23 3.81 -1.25
N GLY A 332 37.31 3.27 -2.07
CA GLY A 332 37.41 3.37 -3.53
C GLY A 332 37.59 2.08 -4.34
N SER A 333 37.48 0.87 -3.76
CA SER A 333 37.42 -0.35 -4.58
C SER A 333 36.57 -1.46 -3.94
N GLY A 334 35.46 -1.82 -4.57
CA GLY A 334 34.67 -3.01 -4.24
C GLY A 334 33.15 -2.82 -4.32
N LEU A 335 32.41 -3.93 -4.35
CA LEU A 335 30.96 -3.96 -4.26
C LEU A 335 30.53 -3.84 -2.79
N LEU A 336 30.73 -2.67 -2.18
CA LEU A 336 30.53 -2.47 -0.74
C LEU A 336 29.09 -2.81 -0.31
N TRP A 337 28.11 -2.31 -1.05
CA TRP A 337 26.70 -2.55 -0.77
C TRP A 337 26.28 -4.00 -1.00
N ASP A 338 26.93 -4.70 -1.92
CA ASP A 338 26.76 -6.14 -2.11
C ASP A 338 27.32 -6.93 -0.92
N ALA A 339 28.50 -6.56 -0.44
CA ALA A 339 29.09 -7.16 0.75
C ALA A 339 28.24 -6.90 2.01
N LEU A 340 27.63 -5.71 2.14
CA LEU A 340 26.66 -5.43 3.20
C LEU A 340 25.43 -6.33 3.08
N TYR A 341 24.89 -6.46 1.88
CA TYR A 341 23.71 -7.29 1.63
C TYR A 341 23.96 -8.75 2.03
N HIS A 342 25.07 -9.36 1.59
CA HIS A 342 25.43 -10.73 1.97
C HIS A 342 25.70 -10.88 3.47
N TRP A 343 26.39 -9.91 4.09
CA TRP A 343 26.54 -9.90 5.54
C TRP A 343 25.18 -9.87 6.25
N ALA A 344 24.22 -9.07 5.75
CA ALA A 344 22.89 -8.98 6.35
C ALA A 344 22.09 -10.28 6.23
N GLU A 345 22.23 -11.03 5.13
CA GLU A 345 21.60 -12.35 4.97
C GLU A 345 22.01 -13.33 6.06
N GLU A 346 23.28 -13.28 6.50
CA GLU A 346 23.85 -14.18 7.49
C GLU A 346 23.64 -13.69 8.94
N ASN A 347 23.52 -12.37 9.16
CA ASN A 347 23.64 -11.77 10.49
C ASN A 347 22.38 -11.04 10.99
N LEU A 348 21.43 -10.71 10.11
CA LEU A 348 20.26 -9.92 10.47
C LEU A 348 18.96 -10.72 10.32
N SER A 349 17.94 -10.33 11.11
CA SER A 349 16.59 -10.88 10.96
C SER A 349 15.98 -10.53 9.60
N LEU A 350 14.93 -11.25 9.21
CA LEU A 350 14.23 -11.04 7.95
C LEU A 350 13.68 -9.61 7.81
N ASP A 351 13.15 -9.04 8.89
CA ASP A 351 12.66 -7.66 8.92
C ASP A 351 13.80 -6.66 8.68
N ALA A 352 14.96 -6.89 9.30
CA ALA A 352 16.12 -6.03 9.13
C ALA A 352 16.72 -6.13 7.73
N GLN A 353 16.71 -7.32 7.11
CA GLN A 353 17.10 -7.48 5.71
C GLN A 353 16.20 -6.64 4.77
N GLU A 354 14.87 -6.72 4.93
CA GLU A 354 13.95 -5.98 4.07
C GLU A 354 13.95 -4.47 4.34
N LEU A 355 14.18 -4.06 5.59
CA LEU A 355 14.40 -2.66 5.99
C LEU A 355 15.71 -2.10 5.41
N LEU A 356 16.79 -2.90 5.44
CA LEU A 356 18.06 -2.53 4.83
C LEU A 356 17.89 -2.34 3.32
N VAL A 357 17.17 -3.22 2.62
CA VAL A 357 16.85 -3.02 1.20
C VAL A 357 16.10 -1.71 0.99
N ALA A 358 15.12 -1.39 1.82
CA ALA A 358 14.40 -0.11 1.73
C ALA A 358 15.35 1.09 1.95
N LEU A 359 16.28 1.02 2.90
CA LEU A 359 17.30 2.05 3.16
C LEU A 359 18.25 2.21 1.97
N MET A 360 18.71 1.10 1.37
CA MET A 360 19.59 1.11 0.20
C MET A 360 18.92 1.78 -1.00
N LEU A 361 17.62 1.50 -1.22
CA LEU A 361 16.82 2.19 -2.24
C LEU A 361 16.64 3.68 -1.93
N GLU A 362 16.55 4.06 -0.65
CA GLU A 362 16.46 5.47 -0.25
C GLU A 362 17.74 6.25 -0.53
N LEU A 363 18.89 5.59 -0.36
CA LEU A 363 20.21 6.20 -0.52
C LEU A 363 20.48 6.65 -1.97
N TYR A 364 19.91 5.94 -2.95
CA TYR A 364 20.19 6.14 -4.38
C TYR A 364 18.93 6.36 -5.20
N PRO A 365 18.39 7.60 -5.22
CA PRO A 365 17.21 7.95 -6.02
C PRO A 365 17.28 7.50 -7.48
N GLY A 366 18.42 7.74 -8.15
CA GLY A 366 18.63 7.39 -9.56
C GLY A 366 18.56 5.90 -9.87
N CYS A 367 18.59 5.01 -8.87
CA CYS A 367 18.34 3.58 -9.09
C CYS A 367 16.85 3.23 -9.24
N THR A 368 15.95 4.15 -8.87
CA THR A 368 14.50 3.92 -8.83
C THR A 368 13.70 4.78 -9.80
N ASP A 369 14.24 5.91 -10.25
CA ASP A 369 13.45 6.98 -10.89
C ASP A 369 12.79 6.55 -12.22
N ASP A 370 13.38 5.64 -13.00
CA ASP A 370 12.81 5.10 -14.25
C ASP A 370 11.89 3.89 -14.06
N LEU A 371 11.86 3.30 -12.86
CA LEU A 371 11.15 2.04 -12.61
C LEU A 371 9.66 2.25 -12.32
N GLU A 372 9.21 3.49 -12.16
CA GLU A 372 7.79 3.79 -11.94
C GLU A 372 6.90 3.42 -13.12
N ASP A 373 7.45 3.40 -14.34
CA ASP A 373 6.74 2.98 -15.54
C ASP A 373 6.38 1.49 -15.53
N MET A 374 6.97 0.69 -14.63
CA MET A 374 6.63 -0.72 -14.48
C MET A 374 5.30 -0.94 -13.74
N PHE A 375 4.79 0.06 -13.01
CA PHE A 375 3.68 -0.11 -12.05
C PHE A 375 2.29 -0.16 -12.69
N HIS A 376 2.22 -0.57 -13.96
CA HIS A 376 0.99 -0.80 -14.69
C HIS A 376 1.18 -1.93 -15.72
N ILE A 377 0.06 -2.55 -16.13
CA ILE A 377 0.06 -3.59 -17.17
C ILE A 377 -0.95 -3.19 -18.25
N ALA A 378 -0.51 -3.18 -19.50
CA ALA A 378 -1.37 -2.88 -20.65
C ALA A 378 -1.98 -4.14 -21.31
N LYS A 379 -1.42 -5.34 -21.04
CA LYS A 379 -1.76 -6.57 -21.79
C LYS A 379 -2.86 -7.38 -21.13
N GLU A 380 -3.85 -7.77 -21.92
CA GLU A 380 -4.86 -8.76 -21.53
C GLU A 380 -4.31 -10.19 -21.58
N ARG A 381 -4.70 -11.03 -20.61
CA ARG A 381 -4.41 -12.46 -20.61
C ARG A 381 -5.20 -13.17 -21.72
N ARG A 382 -4.51 -13.55 -22.80
CA ARG A 382 -5.09 -14.40 -23.85
C ARG A 382 -4.66 -15.84 -23.64
N LEU A 383 -5.65 -16.73 -23.67
CA LEU A 383 -5.41 -18.17 -23.63
C LEU A 383 -5.02 -18.63 -25.04
N ASP A 384 -3.83 -19.20 -25.17
CA ASP A 384 -3.43 -19.89 -26.39
C ASP A 384 -3.93 -21.33 -26.34
N VAL A 385 -5.01 -21.60 -27.07
CA VAL A 385 -5.63 -22.92 -27.14
C VAL A 385 -4.90 -23.87 -28.09
N THR A 386 -3.98 -23.35 -28.92
CA THR A 386 -3.22 -24.12 -29.92
C THR A 386 -1.90 -24.67 -29.37
N MET A 387 -1.45 -24.16 -28.22
CA MET A 387 -0.28 -24.65 -27.50
C MET A 387 -0.35 -26.18 -27.30
N PRO A 388 0.71 -26.93 -27.62
CA PRO A 388 0.85 -28.34 -27.24
C PRO A 388 0.80 -28.54 -25.72
N VAL A 389 0.20 -29.63 -25.26
CA VAL A 389 0.14 -29.94 -23.82
C VAL A 389 1.53 -30.17 -23.24
N GLU A 390 2.49 -30.64 -24.04
CA GLU A 390 3.90 -30.77 -23.65
C GLU A 390 4.51 -29.42 -23.23
N ASP A 391 4.33 -28.39 -24.05
CA ASP A 391 4.83 -27.04 -23.74
C ASP A 391 4.17 -26.50 -22.47
N LEU A 392 2.87 -26.77 -22.27
CA LEU A 392 2.17 -26.40 -21.04
C LEU A 392 2.74 -27.14 -19.81
N ARG A 393 3.10 -28.43 -19.94
CA ARG A 393 3.76 -29.20 -18.87
C ARG A 393 5.14 -28.62 -18.55
N GLU A 394 5.91 -28.22 -19.55
CA GLU A 394 7.22 -27.58 -19.36
C GLU A 394 7.09 -26.25 -18.62
N LEU A 395 6.11 -25.41 -19.01
CA LEU A 395 5.79 -24.17 -18.29
C LEU A 395 5.37 -24.44 -16.85
N MET A 396 4.54 -25.46 -16.62
CA MET A 396 4.15 -25.88 -15.27
C MET A 396 5.35 -26.34 -14.44
N ASN A 397 6.26 -27.12 -15.03
CA ASN A 397 7.46 -27.61 -14.34
C ASN A 397 8.42 -26.48 -13.97
N SER A 398 8.60 -25.48 -14.83
CA SER A 398 9.52 -24.38 -14.56
C SER A 398 8.96 -23.32 -13.61
N GLN A 399 7.65 -23.08 -13.62
CA GLN A 399 7.04 -21.98 -12.84
C GLN A 399 6.43 -22.43 -11.51
N TYR A 400 6.02 -23.70 -11.41
CA TYR A 400 5.19 -24.23 -10.31
C TYR A 400 5.76 -25.51 -9.70
N ASP A 401 7.07 -25.75 -9.81
CA ASP A 401 7.75 -26.86 -9.10
C ASP A 401 7.56 -26.78 -7.58
N TRP A 402 7.62 -25.57 -7.02
CA TRP A 402 7.42 -25.26 -5.61
C TRP A 402 6.06 -25.74 -5.04
N THR A 403 5.07 -26.04 -5.88
CA THR A 403 3.78 -26.57 -5.38
C THR A 403 3.89 -28.02 -4.91
N ALA A 404 4.99 -28.72 -5.25
CA ALA A 404 5.29 -30.07 -4.78
C ALA A 404 5.70 -30.12 -3.30
N ASP A 405 6.01 -28.98 -2.69
CA ASP A 405 6.38 -28.89 -1.27
C ASP A 405 5.20 -29.06 -0.31
N PHE A 406 3.96 -29.08 -0.82
CA PHE A 406 2.73 -29.18 -0.03
C PHE A 406 2.00 -30.50 -0.26
N ASP A 407 1.57 -31.13 0.84
CA ASP A 407 0.69 -32.29 0.82
C ASP A 407 -0.77 -31.86 1.10
N PHE A 408 -1.54 -31.64 0.03
CA PHE A 408 -2.95 -31.26 0.15
C PHE A 408 -3.88 -32.40 0.61
N SER A 409 -3.36 -33.59 0.92
CA SER A 409 -4.10 -34.61 1.67
C SER A 409 -4.06 -34.36 3.19
N ASP A 410 -3.11 -33.56 3.68
CA ASP A 410 -3.09 -33.10 5.07
C ASP A 410 -4.14 -31.98 5.26
N ALA A 411 -4.95 -32.11 6.32
CA ALA A 411 -5.91 -31.10 6.72
C ALA A 411 -5.25 -29.76 7.11
N LYS A 412 -3.97 -29.79 7.56
CA LYS A 412 -3.21 -28.57 7.89
C LYS A 412 -2.92 -27.71 6.66
N GLU A 413 -2.82 -28.29 5.47
CA GLU A 413 -2.63 -27.58 4.21
C GLU A 413 -3.96 -27.08 3.59
N ASN A 414 -5.10 -27.44 4.19
CA ASN A 414 -6.44 -27.05 3.73
C ASN A 414 -7.31 -26.43 4.84
N THR A 415 -6.68 -25.91 5.89
CA THR A 415 -7.35 -25.40 7.10
C THR A 415 -8.28 -24.23 6.79
N HIS A 416 -7.87 -23.33 5.90
CA HIS A 416 -8.59 -22.12 5.59
C HIS A 416 -9.22 -22.14 4.20
N PHE A 417 -10.15 -21.20 3.98
CA PHE A 417 -10.69 -20.85 2.68
C PHE A 417 -11.00 -19.36 2.61
N TRP A 418 -10.86 -18.77 1.43
CA TRP A 418 -11.20 -17.37 1.19
C TRP A 418 -12.53 -17.28 0.46
N TYR A 419 -13.40 -16.36 0.84
CA TYR A 419 -14.71 -16.19 0.19
C TYR A 419 -15.11 -14.71 0.15
N VAL A 420 -16.04 -14.36 -0.74
CA VAL A 420 -16.64 -13.01 -0.74
C VAL A 420 -17.95 -13.05 0.02
N SER A 421 -18.07 -12.19 1.03
CA SER A 421 -19.31 -12.07 1.80
C SER A 421 -20.43 -11.41 1.00
N GLU A 422 -21.64 -11.97 1.02
CA GLU A 422 -22.81 -11.42 0.32
C GLU A 422 -23.20 -10.04 0.85
N ASN A 423 -23.21 -9.87 2.18
CA ASN A 423 -23.67 -8.65 2.83
C ASN A 423 -22.84 -7.39 2.52
N LYS A 424 -21.57 -7.55 2.15
CA LYS A 424 -20.62 -6.42 2.00
C LYS A 424 -19.73 -6.51 0.76
N LEU A 425 -19.81 -7.61 0.01
CA LEU A 425 -18.98 -7.86 -1.18
C LEU A 425 -17.48 -7.69 -0.87
N GLU A 426 -17.07 -8.15 0.30
CA GLU A 426 -15.69 -8.10 0.78
C GLU A 426 -15.14 -9.51 1.00
N PRO A 427 -13.86 -9.74 0.66
CA PRO A 427 -13.11 -10.92 1.05
C PRO A 427 -13.13 -11.20 2.56
N ARG A 428 -13.28 -12.48 2.88
CA ARG A 428 -13.23 -13.07 4.22
C ARG A 428 -12.30 -14.27 4.20
N PHE A 429 -11.85 -14.65 5.39
CA PHE A 429 -10.93 -15.75 5.62
C PHE A 429 -11.55 -16.65 6.69
N GLY A 430 -12.08 -17.80 6.25
CA GLY A 430 -12.79 -18.73 7.10
C GLY A 430 -11.97 -19.98 7.43
N VAL A 431 -12.38 -20.70 8.47
CA VAL A 431 -11.83 -22.01 8.85
C VAL A 431 -12.73 -23.12 8.33
N ARG A 432 -12.20 -24.00 7.47
CA ARG A 432 -12.98 -24.95 6.65
C ARG A 432 -13.85 -25.91 7.46
N GLU A 433 -13.32 -26.39 8.58
CA GLU A 433 -14.03 -27.36 9.44
C GLU A 433 -14.98 -26.69 10.46
N GLU A 434 -14.91 -25.37 10.61
CA GLU A 434 -15.68 -24.62 11.62
C GLU A 434 -16.78 -23.75 10.99
N GLU A 435 -16.57 -23.28 9.76
CA GLU A 435 -17.41 -22.29 9.10
C GLU A 435 -18.02 -22.82 7.79
N PRO A 436 -19.32 -22.57 7.52
CA PRO A 436 -19.92 -22.87 6.22
C PRO A 436 -19.38 -21.91 5.14
N GLY A 437 -19.52 -22.28 3.86
CA GLY A 437 -19.17 -21.42 2.73
C GLY A 437 -17.90 -21.85 1.98
N ALA A 438 -17.25 -22.94 2.38
CA ALA A 438 -16.10 -23.51 1.67
C ALA A 438 -16.43 -23.88 0.20
N GLU A 439 -17.70 -24.17 -0.10
CA GLU A 439 -18.18 -24.39 -1.46
C GLU A 439 -18.21 -23.12 -2.33
N ARG A 440 -18.06 -21.94 -1.71
CA ARG A 440 -18.00 -20.61 -2.37
C ARG A 440 -16.59 -20.03 -2.34
N GLU A 441 -15.59 -20.89 -2.21
CA GLU A 441 -14.18 -20.49 -2.14
C GLU A 441 -13.75 -19.69 -3.39
N MET A 442 -13.00 -18.63 -3.16
CA MET A 442 -12.39 -17.79 -4.19
C MET A 442 -11.21 -18.53 -4.84
N PRO A 443 -10.90 -18.25 -6.12
CA PRO A 443 -9.77 -18.87 -6.84
C PRO A 443 -8.42 -18.26 -6.42
N VAL A 444 -8.07 -18.41 -5.15
CA VAL A 444 -6.81 -17.92 -4.55
C VAL A 444 -5.92 -19.05 -4.03
N ALA A 445 -6.41 -20.29 -4.05
CA ALA A 445 -5.70 -21.49 -3.63
C ALA A 445 -4.69 -21.97 -4.69
N ILE A 446 -3.83 -21.07 -5.19
CA ILE A 446 -2.99 -21.31 -6.37
C ILE A 446 -2.12 -22.57 -6.20
N ALA A 447 -1.49 -22.76 -5.04
CA ALA A 447 -0.67 -23.94 -4.79
C ALA A 447 -1.47 -25.25 -4.93
N ARG A 448 -2.65 -25.33 -4.29
CA ARG A 448 -3.54 -26.50 -4.36
C ARG A 448 -4.05 -26.74 -5.77
N ASP A 449 -4.57 -25.69 -6.39
CA ASP A 449 -5.25 -25.77 -7.67
C ASP A 449 -4.26 -26.08 -8.81
N MET A 450 -3.01 -25.57 -8.73
CA MET A 450 -1.93 -25.93 -9.65
C MET A 450 -1.46 -27.38 -9.46
N THR A 451 -1.45 -27.91 -8.24
CA THR A 451 -1.18 -29.32 -7.98
C THR A 451 -2.25 -30.22 -8.60
N ALA A 452 -3.53 -29.83 -8.52
CA ALA A 452 -4.62 -30.54 -9.21
C ALA A 452 -4.48 -30.46 -10.75
N LEU A 453 -4.16 -29.28 -11.30
CA LEU A 453 -3.88 -29.12 -12.73
C LEU A 453 -2.73 -30.02 -13.18
N ARG A 454 -1.64 -30.09 -12.42
CA ARG A 454 -0.47 -30.93 -12.71
C ARG A 454 -0.84 -32.40 -12.78
N ALA A 455 -1.68 -32.88 -11.86
CA ALA A 455 -2.14 -34.28 -11.83
C ALA A 455 -2.98 -34.66 -13.07
N ASP A 456 -3.89 -33.78 -13.50
CA ASP A 456 -4.69 -34.00 -14.71
C ASP A 456 -3.84 -33.86 -15.98
N LEU A 457 -2.93 -32.88 -16.03
CA LEU A 457 -2.00 -32.71 -17.16
C LEU A 457 -1.08 -33.92 -17.33
N ALA A 458 -0.69 -34.60 -16.26
CA ALA A 458 0.14 -35.81 -16.35
C ALA A 458 -0.57 -36.96 -17.07
N GLN A 459 -1.91 -36.97 -17.09
CA GLN A 459 -2.73 -38.00 -17.74
C GLN A 459 -3.12 -37.63 -19.18
N ALA A 460 -2.87 -36.39 -19.61
CA ALA A 460 -3.19 -35.93 -20.96
C ALA A 460 -2.40 -36.69 -22.04
N LEU A 461 -2.99 -36.84 -23.23
CA LEU A 461 -2.34 -37.50 -24.36
C LEU A 461 -1.21 -36.63 -24.92
N ASN A 462 -0.08 -37.25 -25.26
CA ASN A 462 0.98 -36.56 -26.00
C ASN A 462 0.48 -36.20 -27.42
N GLY A 463 0.86 -35.02 -27.90
CA GLY A 463 0.41 -34.43 -29.16
C GLY A 463 -0.95 -33.75 -29.08
N ALA A 464 -1.63 -33.78 -27.93
CA ALA A 464 -2.86 -33.04 -27.72
C ALA A 464 -2.58 -31.55 -27.57
N THR A 465 -3.56 -30.74 -27.96
CA THR A 465 -3.57 -29.29 -27.77
C THR A 465 -4.18 -28.90 -26.43
N VAL A 466 -3.87 -27.69 -25.96
CA VAL A 466 -4.54 -27.07 -24.80
C VAL A 466 -6.06 -27.03 -25.00
N ALA A 467 -6.55 -26.84 -26.23
CA ALA A 467 -7.97 -26.93 -26.54
C ALA A 467 -8.58 -28.28 -26.15
N GLU A 468 -7.98 -29.38 -26.62
CA GLU A 468 -8.45 -30.75 -26.36
C GLU A 468 -8.38 -31.08 -24.87
N PHE A 469 -7.30 -30.69 -24.19
CA PHE A 469 -7.17 -30.83 -22.74
C PHE A 469 -8.28 -30.08 -21.98
N LEU A 470 -8.55 -28.83 -22.34
CA LEU A 470 -9.57 -28.01 -21.67
C LEU A 470 -11.01 -28.42 -22.01
N PHE A 471 -11.23 -29.13 -23.12
CA PHE A 471 -12.53 -29.78 -23.37
C PHE A 471 -12.79 -30.91 -22.37
N ALA A 472 -11.76 -31.66 -21.99
CA ALA A 472 -11.86 -32.72 -20.98
C ALA A 472 -11.85 -32.17 -19.54
N HIS A 473 -11.09 -31.10 -19.27
CA HIS A 473 -10.91 -30.50 -17.95
C HIS A 473 -11.20 -28.98 -17.93
N PRO A 474 -12.46 -28.55 -18.16
CA PRO A 474 -12.80 -27.13 -18.30
C PRO A 474 -12.55 -26.29 -17.04
N GLN A 475 -12.54 -26.91 -15.85
CA GLN A 475 -12.24 -26.26 -14.56
C GLN A 475 -10.85 -25.58 -14.55
N HIS A 476 -9.90 -26.12 -15.32
CA HIS A 476 -8.51 -25.66 -15.36
C HIS A 476 -8.28 -24.44 -16.25
N ARG A 477 -9.30 -23.98 -17.00
CA ARG A 477 -9.15 -22.89 -17.97
C ARG A 477 -8.47 -21.64 -17.42
N HIS A 478 -8.83 -21.24 -16.20
CA HIS A 478 -8.28 -20.04 -15.58
C HIS A 478 -6.82 -20.21 -15.14
N LEU A 479 -6.44 -21.42 -14.70
CA LEU A 479 -5.07 -21.78 -14.31
C LEU A 479 -4.18 -21.92 -15.55
N VAL A 480 -4.63 -22.59 -16.60
CA VAL A 480 -3.86 -22.69 -17.86
C VAL A 480 -3.57 -21.30 -18.43
N ARG A 481 -4.57 -20.42 -18.45
CA ARG A 481 -4.38 -19.02 -18.86
C ARG A 481 -3.36 -18.30 -17.96
N ARG A 482 -3.33 -18.60 -16.66
CA ARG A 482 -2.37 -18.04 -15.71
C ARG A 482 -0.94 -18.54 -15.99
N VAL A 483 -0.75 -19.85 -16.17
CA VAL A 483 0.55 -20.47 -16.52
C VAL A 483 1.14 -19.89 -17.80
N GLN A 484 0.30 -19.73 -18.83
CA GLN A 484 0.70 -19.13 -20.10
C GLN A 484 1.09 -17.65 -19.94
N ALA A 485 0.32 -16.90 -19.15
CA ALA A 485 0.57 -15.47 -18.94
C ALA A 485 1.86 -15.21 -18.12
N LEU A 486 2.20 -16.10 -17.19
CA LEU A 486 3.31 -15.90 -16.25
C LEU A 486 4.65 -16.51 -16.68
N GLY A 487 4.74 -17.09 -17.88
CA GLY A 487 5.99 -17.64 -18.42
C GLY A 487 7.17 -16.67 -18.47
N GLN A 488 6.91 -15.35 -18.44
CA GLN A 488 7.93 -14.30 -18.38
C GLN A 488 7.80 -13.41 -17.13
N CYS A 489 7.05 -13.85 -16.13
CA CYS A 489 6.77 -13.11 -14.90
C CYS A 489 7.15 -13.93 -13.66
N PRO A 490 8.47 -14.17 -13.41
CA PRO A 490 8.94 -15.09 -12.37
C PRO A 490 8.48 -14.72 -10.95
N TYR A 491 8.22 -13.44 -10.70
CA TYR A 491 7.72 -12.91 -9.42
C TYR A 491 6.19 -12.83 -9.33
N GLY A 492 5.46 -13.44 -10.27
CA GLY A 492 4.01 -13.30 -10.37
C GLY A 492 3.21 -14.13 -9.36
N GLU A 493 3.86 -14.99 -8.58
CA GLU A 493 3.21 -15.88 -7.64
C GLU A 493 3.64 -15.65 -6.21
N ILE A 494 2.71 -15.77 -5.27
CA ILE A 494 3.05 -16.01 -3.87
C ILE A 494 3.40 -17.50 -3.76
N ARG A 495 4.66 -17.82 -3.47
CA ARG A 495 5.18 -19.19 -3.40
C ARG A 495 4.97 -19.81 -2.02
N ASP A 496 3.76 -19.69 -1.50
CA ASP A 496 3.30 -20.24 -0.22
C ASP A 496 1.83 -20.69 -0.33
N ASN A 497 1.40 -21.56 0.57
CA ASN A 497 0.02 -22.03 0.61
C ASN A 497 -0.89 -21.06 1.39
N LEU A 498 -1.80 -20.39 0.69
CA LEU A 498 -2.76 -19.44 1.28
C LEU A 498 -3.93 -20.10 2.03
N LEU A 499 -3.98 -21.43 2.08
CA LEU A 499 -4.98 -22.21 2.81
C LEU A 499 -4.41 -22.91 4.05
N ALA A 500 -3.09 -22.94 4.20
CA ALA A 500 -2.42 -23.62 5.30
C ALA A 500 -2.76 -22.98 6.65
N SER A 501 -2.76 -23.77 7.73
CA SER A 501 -2.96 -23.28 9.10
C SER A 501 -1.95 -22.21 9.55
N THR A 502 -0.81 -22.12 8.87
CA THR A 502 0.25 -21.13 9.10
C THR A 502 0.08 -19.85 8.27
N CYS A 503 -0.87 -19.81 7.34
CA CYS A 503 -1.10 -18.65 6.48
C CYS A 503 -1.54 -17.44 7.30
N SER A 504 -0.78 -16.35 7.20
CA SER A 504 -1.10 -15.06 7.81
C SER A 504 -1.55 -14.07 6.73
N PRO A 505 -2.85 -13.70 6.67
CA PRO A 505 -3.32 -12.63 5.80
C PRO A 505 -2.60 -11.30 6.01
N LEU A 506 -2.13 -11.02 7.23
CA LEU A 506 -1.40 -9.80 7.55
C LEU A 506 -0.10 -9.66 6.76
N ASP A 507 0.55 -10.76 6.38
CA ASP A 507 1.80 -10.69 5.63
C ASP A 507 1.57 -10.15 4.21
N ILE A 508 0.48 -10.59 3.57
CA ILE A 508 0.04 -10.08 2.27
C ILE A 508 -0.35 -8.59 2.39
N LEU A 509 -1.07 -8.23 3.46
CA LEU A 509 -1.49 -6.86 3.70
C LEU A 509 -0.28 -5.95 3.92
N ARG A 510 0.68 -6.34 4.78
CA ARG A 510 1.89 -5.56 5.05
C ARG A 510 2.69 -5.30 3.77
N PHE A 511 2.87 -6.32 2.93
CA PHE A 511 3.51 -6.15 1.62
C PHE A 511 2.83 -5.08 0.76
N LYS A 512 1.52 -5.22 0.53
CA LYS A 512 0.78 -4.27 -0.31
C LYS A 512 0.76 -2.86 0.28
N LEU A 513 0.61 -2.75 1.60
CA LEU A 513 0.58 -1.48 2.29
C LEU A 513 1.96 -0.79 2.34
N ALA A 514 3.05 -1.56 2.40
CA ALA A 514 4.40 -1.04 2.19
C ALA A 514 4.55 -0.44 0.78
N PHE A 515 4.00 -1.11 -0.25
CA PHE A 515 3.90 -0.54 -1.60
C PHE A 515 3.00 0.69 -1.68
N PHE A 516 1.97 0.83 -0.84
CA PHE A 516 1.25 2.10 -0.74
C PHE A 516 2.16 3.20 -0.17
N GLY A 517 3.08 2.83 0.73
CA GLY A 517 3.98 3.73 1.45
C GLY A 517 3.68 3.81 2.94
N ALA A 518 2.82 2.93 3.45
CA ALA A 518 2.53 2.85 4.87
C ALA A 518 3.73 2.23 5.62
N ALA A 519 3.94 2.75 6.82
CA ALA A 519 4.83 2.19 7.83
C ALA A 519 4.01 1.94 9.11
N LYS A 520 4.68 1.86 10.26
CA LYS A 520 4.06 1.78 11.60
C LYS A 520 2.79 0.92 11.67
N PHE A 521 2.88 -0.31 11.16
CA PHE A 521 1.77 -1.26 11.21
C PHE A 521 1.40 -1.58 12.65
N ASP A 522 0.11 -1.45 13.00
CA ASP A 522 -0.41 -1.75 14.34
C ASP A 522 -1.53 -2.81 14.22
N PRO A 523 -1.16 -4.11 14.16
CA PRO A 523 -2.11 -5.22 14.12
C PRO A 523 -3.04 -5.21 15.33
N LYS A 524 -4.33 -5.36 15.08
CA LYS A 524 -5.35 -5.46 16.14
C LYS A 524 -6.05 -6.82 16.17
N SER A 525 -5.84 -7.64 15.15
CA SER A 525 -6.05 -9.09 15.15
C SER A 525 -5.23 -9.71 14.02
N SER A 526 -5.30 -11.04 13.84
CA SER A 526 -4.70 -11.76 12.72
C SER A 526 -5.27 -11.42 11.34
N LEU A 527 -6.30 -10.56 11.25
CA LEU A 527 -7.03 -10.30 10.00
C LEU A 527 -7.00 -8.82 9.55
N TRP A 528 -6.53 -7.91 10.41
CA TRP A 528 -6.47 -6.49 10.07
C TRP A 528 -5.41 -5.72 10.88
N THR A 529 -4.96 -4.62 10.29
CA THR A 529 -3.93 -3.74 10.87
C THR A 529 -4.30 -2.26 10.68
N ARG A 530 -3.92 -1.43 11.64
CA ARG A 530 -3.99 0.03 11.52
C ARG A 530 -2.72 0.57 10.89
N ILE A 531 -2.88 1.57 10.04
CA ILE A 531 -1.79 2.31 9.41
C ILE A 531 -2.11 3.80 9.37
N CYS A 532 -1.08 4.60 9.08
CA CYS A 532 -1.22 6.02 8.77
C CYS A 532 -0.58 6.31 7.40
N MET A 533 -1.34 6.95 6.52
CA MET A 533 -0.92 7.32 5.17
C MET A 533 -0.47 8.79 5.13
N TYR A 534 0.54 9.10 4.32
CA TYR A 534 1.12 10.45 4.16
C TYR A 534 1.73 11.08 5.42
N GLN A 535 2.03 10.29 6.44
CA GLN A 535 2.83 10.78 7.58
C GLN A 535 4.25 11.13 7.09
N GLY A 536 4.65 12.39 7.29
CA GLY A 536 5.90 12.98 6.81
C GLY A 536 5.77 13.73 5.48
N ALA A 537 4.70 13.50 4.72
CA ALA A 537 4.58 14.04 3.37
C ALA A 537 4.44 15.58 3.36
N PRO A 538 5.01 16.25 2.35
CA PRO A 538 4.98 17.71 2.21
C PRO A 538 3.55 18.24 2.08
N LEU A 539 3.38 19.51 2.44
CA LEU A 539 2.16 20.26 2.20
C LEU A 539 2.09 20.72 0.73
N PRO A 540 0.90 21.11 0.22
CA PRO A 540 0.74 21.51 -1.18
C PRO A 540 1.67 22.65 -1.62
N ASP A 541 1.96 23.59 -0.72
CA ASP A 541 2.84 24.72 -0.94
C ASP A 541 4.33 24.41 -0.67
N GLU A 542 4.69 23.14 -0.45
CA GLU A 542 6.07 22.65 -0.27
C GLU A 542 6.50 21.71 -1.40
N LEU A 543 5.66 21.54 -2.42
CA LEU A 543 5.91 20.60 -3.52
C LEU A 543 7.07 21.02 -4.43
N ASP A 544 7.49 22.28 -4.40
CA ASP A 544 8.65 22.80 -5.15
C ASP A 544 10.00 22.61 -4.42
N SER A 545 9.99 22.06 -3.21
CA SER A 545 11.18 21.86 -2.41
C SER A 545 12.12 20.80 -2.98
N ALA A 546 13.44 21.04 -2.91
CA ALA A 546 14.46 20.04 -3.21
C ALA A 546 14.38 18.79 -2.31
N THR A 547 13.71 18.89 -1.16
CA THR A 547 13.51 17.78 -0.21
C THR A 547 12.09 17.21 -0.25
N VAL A 548 11.31 17.47 -1.30
CA VAL A 548 9.90 17.04 -1.43
C VAL A 548 9.69 15.55 -1.18
N ASP A 549 10.71 14.74 -1.45
CA ASP A 549 10.66 13.29 -1.31
C ASP A 549 11.54 12.74 -0.15
N ASP A 550 12.11 13.60 0.71
CA ASP A 550 12.87 13.18 1.91
C ASP A 550 11.98 13.05 3.15
N TRP A 551 10.97 12.18 3.07
CA TRP A 551 10.03 11.94 4.17
C TRP A 551 9.87 10.45 4.53
N TRP A 552 10.76 9.59 4.03
CA TRP A 552 10.79 8.18 4.37
C TRP A 552 11.01 7.97 5.88
N LEU A 553 10.10 7.20 6.50
CA LEU A 553 10.07 6.88 7.93
C LEU A 553 10.23 8.13 8.81
N ALA A 554 9.39 9.14 8.56
CA ALA A 554 9.38 10.38 9.31
C ALA A 554 9.33 10.16 10.83
N ILE A 555 10.00 11.07 11.54
CA ILE A 555 10.18 11.05 12.98
C ILE A 555 9.55 12.29 13.60
N TRP A 556 8.86 12.11 14.71
CA TRP A 556 8.37 13.22 15.51
C TRP A 556 9.55 13.91 16.22
N PRO A 557 9.49 15.23 16.45
CA PRO A 557 10.46 15.89 17.31
C PRO A 557 10.38 15.23 18.69
N GLY A 558 11.50 14.71 19.17
CA GLY A 558 11.63 14.37 20.58
C GLY A 558 12.05 15.60 21.37
N ASP A 559 11.83 15.60 22.68
CA ASP A 559 12.72 16.33 23.55
C ASP A 559 14.13 15.79 23.26
N THR A 560 14.98 16.61 22.64
CA THR A 560 16.41 16.36 22.69
C THR A 560 16.80 16.47 24.15
N ALA A 561 16.81 15.33 24.86
CA ALA A 561 17.38 15.21 26.19
C ALA A 561 18.89 15.42 26.13
#